data_AF-A0A661VGK6-F1
#
_entry.id   AF-A0A661VGK6-F1
#
_cell.length_a   1.000
_cell.length_b   1.000
_cell.length_c   1.000
_cell.angle_alpha   90.00
_cell.angle_beta   90.00
_cell.angle_gamma   90.00
#
_symmetry.space_group_name_H-M   'P 1'
#
loop_
_entity.id
_entity.type
_entity.pdbx_description
1 polymer ?
#
loop_
_entity_poly.entity_id
_entity_poly.type
_entity_poly.pdbx_seq_one_letter_code
_entity_poly.pdbx_strand_id
1 'polypeptide(L)'
;NHFVNPEMKEAQKPWEAIEYYPASWYRYQTAAKYIEDNYGNIDVDTIMSILTSSKYWDGTQWHYNAWWTGNTINRFGVWGGTVASQIAVPGEGTAYICTGNPGTPYWSVGAPGQTGQYVKLQLEDSPGATANTAKKAAFSEFLSLAKLLTSLNLEKRLSVASIFAIDEQLDLIREQYWRGVRYLVKASLTEDENSALKLYGEASTEFGKVQAGAKRLSDLLSRYRSPLR
;
A
#
# COMPACT_ATOMS: atom_id res chain seq x y z
N ASN A 1 -8.48 -12.75 14.17
CA ASN A 1 -8.59 -12.25 15.56
C ASN A 1 -9.57 -13.10 16.35
N HIS A 2 -9.45 -14.41 16.22
CA HIS A 2 -10.05 -15.43 17.07
C HIS A 2 -9.16 -16.66 16.92
N PHE A 3 -9.18 -17.56 17.90
CA PHE A 3 -8.51 -18.84 17.80
C PHE A 3 -9.30 -19.80 16.93
N VAL A 4 -8.58 -20.52 16.08
CA VAL A 4 -9.12 -21.63 15.28
C VAL A 4 -8.65 -22.98 15.80
N ASN A 5 -7.62 -23.02 16.65
CA ASN A 5 -7.15 -24.25 17.31
C ASN A 5 -8.06 -24.57 18.52
N PRO A 6 -8.76 -25.71 18.55
CA PRO A 6 -9.62 -26.11 19.67
C PRO A 6 -8.91 -26.17 21.03
N GLU A 7 -7.60 -26.45 21.07
CA GLU A 7 -6.82 -26.48 22.31
C GLU A 7 -6.79 -25.12 23.02
N MET A 8 -6.98 -24.04 22.27
CA MET A 8 -6.99 -22.66 22.80
C MET A 8 -8.37 -22.24 23.32
N LYS A 9 -9.37 -23.14 23.30
CA LYS A 9 -10.76 -22.81 23.64
C LYS A 9 -10.91 -22.18 25.01
N GLU A 10 -10.20 -22.68 26.02
CA GLU A 10 -10.26 -22.12 27.37
C GLU A 10 -9.72 -20.68 27.47
N ALA A 11 -8.86 -20.27 26.54
CA ALA A 11 -8.30 -18.91 26.49
C ALA A 11 -9.22 -17.92 25.75
N GLN A 12 -10.23 -18.38 25.02
CA GLN A 12 -11.19 -17.53 24.31
C GLN A 12 -12.61 -17.78 24.81
N LYS A 13 -13.04 -16.89 25.69
CA LYS A 13 -14.39 -16.88 26.24
C LYS A 13 -15.06 -15.57 25.83
N PRO A 14 -16.13 -15.61 25.00
CA PRO A 14 -16.81 -16.78 24.42
C PRO A 14 -16.08 -17.39 23.20
N TRP A 15 -16.26 -18.70 22.96
CA TRP A 15 -15.55 -19.44 21.91
C TRP A 15 -16.14 -19.21 20.52
N GLU A 16 -17.46 -19.09 20.42
CA GLU A 16 -18.25 -19.08 19.18
C GLU A 16 -17.97 -17.82 18.35
N ALA A 17 -16.93 -17.87 17.53
CA ALA A 17 -16.42 -16.69 16.83
C ALA A 17 -17.42 -16.04 15.86
N ILE A 18 -18.33 -16.80 15.26
CA ILE A 18 -19.35 -16.24 14.36
C ILE A 18 -20.35 -15.34 15.10
N GLU A 19 -20.71 -15.69 16.34
CA GLU A 19 -21.67 -14.96 17.15
C GLU A 19 -21.03 -13.73 17.80
N TYR A 20 -19.84 -13.90 18.38
CA TYR A 20 -19.21 -12.87 19.21
C TYR A 20 -18.14 -12.06 18.49
N TYR A 21 -17.54 -12.60 17.44
CA TYR A 21 -16.50 -11.94 16.64
C TYR A 21 -16.79 -12.02 15.12
N PRO A 22 -18.02 -11.69 14.65
CA PRO A 22 -18.46 -11.97 13.28
C PRO A 22 -17.51 -11.41 12.22
N ALA A 23 -17.04 -10.18 12.40
CA ALA A 23 -16.08 -9.56 11.49
C ALA A 23 -14.74 -10.31 11.44
N SER A 24 -14.29 -10.93 12.55
CA SER A 24 -13.10 -11.77 12.51
C SER A 24 -13.36 -13.11 11.83
N TRP A 25 -14.54 -13.69 12.01
CA TRP A 25 -14.93 -14.95 11.40
C TRP A 25 -15.02 -14.83 9.88
N TYR A 26 -15.78 -13.85 9.38
CA TYR A 26 -15.95 -13.64 7.94
C TYR A 26 -14.64 -13.31 7.24
N ARG A 27 -13.75 -12.52 7.84
CA ARG A 27 -12.42 -12.26 7.27
C ARG A 27 -11.57 -13.52 7.16
N TYR A 28 -11.65 -14.41 8.15
CA TYR A 28 -10.96 -15.70 8.11
C TYR A 28 -11.50 -16.58 6.97
N GLN A 29 -12.82 -16.75 6.90
CA GLN A 29 -13.45 -17.53 5.82
C GLN A 29 -13.18 -16.93 4.44
N THR A 30 -13.21 -15.60 4.33
CA THR A 30 -12.89 -14.88 3.11
C THR A 30 -11.45 -15.12 2.68
N ALA A 31 -10.49 -15.07 3.60
CA ALA A 31 -9.08 -15.36 3.29
C ALA A 31 -8.89 -16.80 2.83
N ALA A 32 -9.50 -17.76 3.52
CA ALA A 32 -9.48 -19.17 3.11
C ALA A 32 -10.10 -19.34 1.70
N LYS A 33 -11.22 -18.67 1.43
CA LYS A 33 -11.89 -18.74 0.13
C LYS A 33 -11.05 -18.15 -0.99
N TYR A 34 -10.37 -17.03 -0.76
CA TYR A 34 -9.43 -16.49 -1.74
C TYR A 34 -8.26 -17.43 -2.02
N ILE A 35 -7.71 -18.09 -0.99
CA ILE A 35 -6.62 -19.05 -1.18
C ILE A 35 -7.11 -20.25 -1.99
N GLU A 36 -8.31 -20.76 -1.69
CA GLU A 36 -8.95 -21.83 -2.45
C GLU A 36 -9.17 -21.44 -3.92
N ASP A 37 -9.80 -20.27 -4.16
CA ASP A 37 -10.13 -19.80 -5.51
C ASP A 37 -8.90 -19.53 -6.38
N ASN A 38 -7.73 -19.28 -5.77
CA ASN A 38 -6.49 -18.97 -6.47
C ASN A 38 -5.42 -20.04 -6.26
N TYR A 39 -5.79 -21.24 -5.79
CA TYR A 39 -4.82 -22.28 -5.43
C TYR A 39 -3.89 -22.62 -6.60
N GLY A 40 -2.58 -22.59 -6.36
CA GLY A 40 -1.54 -22.79 -7.38
C GLY A 40 -1.21 -21.56 -8.25
N ASN A 41 -1.97 -20.46 -8.14
CA ASN A 41 -1.78 -19.23 -8.91
C ASN A 41 -1.69 -17.98 -8.01
N ILE A 42 -1.14 -18.13 -6.80
CA ILE A 42 -1.00 -17.01 -5.86
C ILE A 42 0.34 -16.31 -6.09
N ASP A 43 0.29 -15.14 -6.71
CA ASP A 43 1.41 -14.20 -6.85
C ASP A 43 1.17 -12.89 -6.07
N VAL A 44 2.11 -11.95 -6.19
CA VAL A 44 2.03 -10.64 -5.51
C VAL A 44 0.78 -9.87 -5.92
N ASP A 45 0.45 -9.84 -7.20
CA ASP A 45 -0.69 -9.08 -7.72
C ASP A 45 -2.02 -9.67 -7.22
N THR A 46 -2.08 -11.01 -7.13
CA THR A 46 -3.20 -11.74 -6.52
C THR A 46 -3.37 -11.35 -5.05
N ILE A 47 -2.30 -11.37 -4.26
CA ILE A 47 -2.35 -10.97 -2.85
C ILE A 47 -2.71 -9.48 -2.70
N MET A 48 -2.17 -8.59 -3.54
CA MET A 48 -2.56 -7.19 -3.55
C MET A 48 -4.05 -7.02 -3.86
N SER A 49 -4.59 -7.74 -4.84
CA SER A 49 -6.02 -7.76 -5.16
C SER A 49 -6.87 -8.19 -3.95
N ILE A 50 -6.46 -9.25 -3.25
CA ILE A 50 -7.13 -9.74 -2.04
C ILE A 50 -7.13 -8.69 -0.94
N LEU A 51 -5.98 -8.07 -0.67
CA LEU A 51 -5.78 -7.10 0.40
C LEU A 51 -6.38 -5.71 0.11
N THR A 52 -6.77 -5.44 -1.13
CA THR A 52 -7.46 -4.22 -1.55
C THR A 52 -8.98 -4.41 -1.67
N SER A 53 -9.44 -5.66 -1.63
CA SER A 53 -10.79 -6.05 -1.96
C SER A 53 -11.85 -5.63 -0.94
N SER A 54 -13.04 -5.34 -1.47
CA SER A 54 -14.25 -5.02 -0.71
C SER A 54 -15.33 -6.09 -0.74
N LYS A 55 -15.01 -7.28 -1.24
CA LYS A 55 -15.91 -8.43 -1.12
C LYS A 55 -15.54 -9.31 0.07
N TYR A 56 -16.55 -9.96 0.63
CA TYR A 56 -16.36 -11.00 1.65
C TYR A 56 -17.21 -12.23 1.31
N TRP A 57 -16.76 -13.39 1.78
CA TRP A 57 -17.46 -14.67 1.69
C TRP A 57 -18.15 -14.94 3.03
N ASP A 58 -19.43 -15.27 2.99
CA ASP A 58 -20.23 -15.55 4.20
C ASP A 58 -20.29 -17.04 4.57
N GLY A 59 -19.61 -17.90 3.81
CA GLY A 59 -19.73 -19.37 3.90
C GLY A 59 -20.53 -19.97 2.74
N THR A 60 -21.35 -19.17 2.05
CA THR A 60 -22.27 -19.62 1.01
C THR A 60 -22.21 -18.80 -0.28
N GLN A 61 -21.97 -17.49 -0.19
CA GLN A 61 -21.91 -16.60 -1.34
C GLN A 61 -20.96 -15.41 -1.11
N TRP A 62 -20.55 -14.80 -2.23
CA TRP A 62 -19.78 -13.58 -2.24
C TRP A 62 -20.69 -12.35 -2.10
N HIS A 63 -20.39 -11.51 -1.12
CA HIS A 63 -21.00 -10.20 -0.94
C HIS A 63 -20.06 -9.13 -1.51
N TYR A 64 -20.54 -8.38 -2.49
CA TYR A 64 -19.77 -7.34 -3.18
C TYR A 64 -20.03 -5.95 -2.59
N ASN A 65 -19.09 -5.02 -2.78
CA ASN A 65 -19.20 -3.62 -2.32
C ASN A 65 -19.45 -3.47 -0.81
N ALA A 66 -18.94 -4.39 0.00
CA ALA A 66 -19.20 -4.49 1.43
C ALA A 66 -18.27 -3.60 2.28
N TRP A 67 -17.83 -2.46 1.73
CA TRP A 67 -16.82 -1.56 2.29
C TRP A 67 -17.08 -1.16 3.74
N TRP A 68 -18.35 -1.02 4.15
CA TRP A 68 -18.74 -0.50 5.46
C TRP A 68 -19.08 -1.58 6.49
N THR A 69 -19.00 -2.85 6.11
CA THR A 69 -19.42 -3.98 6.96
C THR A 69 -18.38 -4.36 8.01
N GLY A 70 -17.10 -4.04 7.76
CA GLY A 70 -15.98 -4.55 8.55
C GLY A 70 -15.67 -6.04 8.34
N ASN A 71 -16.41 -6.75 7.48
CA ASN A 71 -16.26 -8.19 7.21
C ASN A 71 -15.26 -8.51 6.11
N THR A 72 -14.85 -7.50 5.34
CA THR A 72 -13.86 -7.60 4.25
C THR A 72 -12.44 -7.70 4.80
N ILE A 73 -11.53 -8.37 4.08
CA ILE A 73 -10.11 -8.43 4.46
C ILE A 73 -9.53 -7.02 4.57
N ASN A 74 -9.76 -6.19 3.55
CA ASN A 74 -9.52 -4.77 3.65
C ASN A 74 -10.62 -4.13 4.51
N ARG A 75 -10.39 -4.08 5.82
CA ARG A 75 -11.38 -3.58 6.76
C ARG A 75 -11.62 -2.10 6.55
N PHE A 76 -12.89 -1.72 6.51
CA PHE A 76 -13.31 -0.34 6.62
C PHE A 76 -14.70 -0.27 7.29
N GLY A 77 -14.96 0.83 7.99
CA GLY A 77 -16.16 1.01 8.79
C GLY A 77 -16.09 2.29 9.63
N VAL A 78 -17.21 2.69 10.21
CA VAL A 78 -17.31 3.90 11.04
C VAL A 78 -16.38 3.88 12.27
N TRP A 79 -15.96 2.69 12.69
CA TRP A 79 -15.08 2.45 13.84
C TRP A 79 -13.59 2.32 13.47
N GLY A 80 -13.23 2.58 12.21
CA GLY A 80 -11.86 2.52 11.70
C GLY A 80 -11.67 1.55 10.55
N GLY A 81 -10.49 1.62 9.92
CA GLY A 81 -10.13 0.79 8.77
C GLY A 81 -8.70 0.29 8.83
N THR A 82 -8.30 -0.49 7.82
CA THR A 82 -6.91 -0.91 7.61
C THR A 82 -6.03 0.33 7.48
N VAL A 83 -5.01 0.43 8.34
CA VAL A 83 -4.06 1.56 8.39
C VAL A 83 -2.73 1.24 7.71
N ALA A 84 -2.44 -0.05 7.49
CA ALA A 84 -1.28 -0.53 6.77
C ALA A 84 -1.53 -1.94 6.24
N SER A 85 -0.83 -2.31 5.18
CA SER A 85 -0.84 -3.65 4.61
C SER A 85 0.54 -4.00 4.08
N GLN A 86 0.92 -5.27 4.17
CA GLN A 86 2.27 -5.73 3.87
C GLN A 86 2.21 -7.08 3.15
N ILE A 87 3.07 -7.26 2.16
CA ILE A 87 3.28 -8.51 1.44
C ILE A 87 4.78 -8.78 1.44
N ALA A 88 5.20 -9.97 1.85
CA ALA A 88 6.59 -10.38 1.77
C ALA A 88 6.71 -11.56 0.81
N VAL A 89 7.74 -11.55 -0.02
CA VAL A 89 8.15 -12.65 -0.88
C VAL A 89 9.55 -13.07 -0.42
N PRO A 90 9.67 -13.94 0.60
CA PRO A 90 10.95 -14.23 1.24
C PRO A 90 12.00 -14.78 0.26
N GLY A 91 11.59 -15.65 -0.67
CA GLY A 91 12.48 -16.21 -1.67
C GLY A 91 13.08 -15.20 -2.64
N GLU A 92 12.47 -14.02 -2.76
CA GLU A 92 12.97 -12.91 -3.59
C GLU A 92 13.61 -11.79 -2.75
N GLY A 93 13.53 -11.84 -1.42
CA GLY A 93 13.93 -10.71 -0.58
C GLY A 93 13.09 -9.45 -0.81
N THR A 94 11.87 -9.56 -1.34
CA THR A 94 11.02 -8.41 -1.66
C THR A 94 9.95 -8.23 -0.59
N ALA A 95 9.75 -6.98 -0.15
CA ALA A 95 8.59 -6.57 0.62
C ALA A 95 7.80 -5.47 -0.11
N TYR A 96 6.48 -5.58 -0.09
CA TYR A 96 5.57 -4.53 -0.53
C TYR A 96 4.87 -3.96 0.69
N ILE A 97 5.00 -2.66 0.91
CA ILE A 97 4.51 -1.98 2.11
C ILE A 97 3.53 -0.90 1.67
N CYS A 98 2.31 -0.95 2.19
CA CYS A 98 1.28 0.04 2.00
C CYS A 98 1.00 0.73 3.34
N THR A 99 1.12 2.06 3.37
CA THR A 99 0.61 2.91 4.46
C THR A 99 -0.72 3.50 4.05
N GLY A 100 -1.71 3.42 4.93
CA GLY A 100 -3.11 3.72 4.62
C GLY A 100 -3.89 2.49 4.17
N ASN A 101 -5.14 2.73 3.79
CA ASN A 101 -6.04 1.69 3.36
C ASN A 101 -5.69 1.26 1.92
N PRO A 102 -5.36 -0.01 1.66
CA PRO A 102 -4.94 -0.45 0.34
C PRO A 102 -6.02 -0.27 -0.74
N GLY A 103 -5.62 0.14 -1.95
CA GLY A 103 -6.50 0.12 -3.13
C GLY A 103 -7.46 1.30 -3.22
N THR A 104 -7.22 2.33 -2.41
CA THR A 104 -8.05 3.52 -2.37
C THR A 104 -7.22 4.77 -2.06
N PRO A 105 -7.20 5.73 -3.00
CA PRO A 105 -6.55 7.02 -2.75
C PRO A 105 -7.38 7.94 -1.84
N TYR A 106 -8.64 7.58 -1.56
CA TYR A 106 -9.62 8.41 -0.83
C TYR A 106 -9.84 7.95 0.62
N TRP A 107 -9.67 6.66 0.92
CA TRP A 107 -9.88 6.15 2.29
C TRP A 107 -8.62 6.25 3.16
N SER A 108 -7.51 6.72 2.58
CA SER A 108 -6.21 6.93 3.23
C SER A 108 -6.00 8.37 3.74
N VAL A 109 -7.08 9.15 3.92
CA VAL A 109 -6.99 10.58 4.29
C VAL A 109 -6.95 10.83 5.81
N GLY A 110 -7.04 9.78 6.63
CA GLY A 110 -7.17 9.89 8.09
C GLY A 110 -5.87 10.16 8.86
N ALA A 111 -4.69 9.95 8.27
CA ALA A 111 -3.41 10.25 8.91
C ALA A 111 -2.34 10.71 7.88
N PRO A 112 -1.43 11.65 8.26
CA PRO A 112 -0.35 12.10 7.38
C PRO A 112 0.50 10.95 6.84
N GLY A 113 0.85 11.02 5.55
CA GLY A 113 1.72 10.01 4.91
C GLY A 113 1.04 8.70 4.50
N GLN A 114 -0.28 8.59 4.66
CA GLN A 114 -1.07 7.47 4.14
C GLN A 114 -1.45 7.72 2.67
N THR A 115 -1.19 6.74 1.81
CA THR A 115 -1.45 6.85 0.37
C THR A 115 -2.35 5.75 -0.15
N GLY A 116 -2.44 4.61 0.56
CA GLY A 116 -3.14 3.42 0.10
C GLY A 116 -2.43 2.68 -1.03
N GLN A 117 -1.15 3.03 -1.28
CA GLN A 117 -0.33 2.51 -2.36
C GLN A 117 0.76 1.61 -1.81
N TYR A 118 0.99 0.47 -2.48
CA TYR A 118 2.12 -0.39 -2.17
C TYR A 118 3.41 0.18 -2.74
N VAL A 119 4.41 0.29 -1.86
CA VAL A 119 5.80 0.62 -2.16
C VAL A 119 6.59 -0.68 -2.23
N LYS A 120 7.41 -0.87 -3.27
CA LYS A 120 8.32 -2.00 -3.36
C LYS A 120 9.63 -1.67 -2.64
N LEU A 121 10.02 -2.53 -1.72
CA LEU A 121 11.33 -2.57 -1.08
C LEU A 121 11.99 -3.90 -1.41
N GLN A 122 13.03 -3.86 -2.23
CA GLN A 122 13.88 -5.00 -2.55
C GLN A 122 15.06 -4.99 -1.58
N LEU A 123 15.18 -6.02 -0.75
CA LEU A 123 16.36 -6.23 0.08
C LEU A 123 17.49 -6.74 -0.79
N GLU A 124 18.66 -6.15 -0.59
CA GLU A 124 19.91 -6.45 -1.29
C GLU A 124 20.99 -6.82 -0.26
N ASP A 125 22.16 -7.25 -0.74
CA ASP A 125 23.30 -7.67 0.11
C ASP A 125 23.84 -6.58 1.05
N SER A 126 23.42 -5.33 0.87
CA SER A 126 23.77 -4.24 1.79
C SER A 126 22.65 -3.20 1.93
N PRO A 127 22.63 -2.44 3.05
CA PRO A 127 21.72 -1.31 3.23
C PRO A 127 21.86 -0.25 2.13
N GLY A 128 23.11 0.01 1.68
CA GLY A 128 23.38 0.95 0.59
C GLY A 128 22.88 0.49 -0.77
N ALA A 129 22.99 -0.81 -1.07
CA ALA A 129 22.40 -1.40 -2.28
C ALA A 129 20.87 -1.34 -2.21
N THR A 130 20.27 -1.73 -1.08
CA THR A 130 18.82 -1.66 -0.83
C THR A 130 18.28 -0.25 -1.06
N ALA A 131 18.92 0.76 -0.47
CA ALA A 131 18.52 2.17 -0.65
C ALA A 131 18.69 2.66 -2.10
N ASN A 132 19.72 2.19 -2.81
CA ASN A 132 19.88 2.49 -4.25
C ASN A 132 18.82 1.82 -5.11
N THR A 133 18.42 0.58 -4.81
CA THR A 133 17.31 -0.08 -5.52
C THR A 133 15.99 0.64 -5.24
N ALA A 134 15.74 1.08 -4.00
CA ALA A 134 14.60 1.93 -3.68
C ALA A 134 14.61 3.26 -4.45
N LYS A 135 15.78 3.90 -4.61
CA LYS A 135 15.96 5.10 -5.44
C LYS A 135 15.57 4.85 -6.90
N LYS A 136 16.02 3.74 -7.50
CA LYS A 136 15.69 3.37 -8.88
C LYS A 136 14.18 3.15 -9.05
N ALA A 137 13.56 2.43 -8.11
CA ALA A 137 12.11 2.22 -8.10
C ALA A 137 11.35 3.56 -8.00
N ALA A 138 11.75 4.43 -7.06
CA ALA A 138 11.18 5.77 -6.91
C ALA A 138 11.27 6.61 -8.20
N PHE A 139 12.43 6.60 -8.86
CA PHE A 139 12.61 7.32 -10.12
C PHE A 139 11.73 6.75 -11.24
N SER A 140 11.58 5.42 -11.31
CA SER A 140 10.70 4.76 -12.29
C SER A 140 9.22 5.16 -12.13
N GLU A 141 8.73 5.23 -10.90
CA GLU A 141 7.36 5.69 -10.62
C GLU A 141 7.19 7.18 -10.98
N PHE A 142 8.18 8.00 -10.66
CA PHE A 142 8.19 9.42 -11.03
C PHE A 142 8.15 9.63 -12.56
N LEU A 143 8.93 8.87 -13.33
CA LEU A 143 8.89 8.91 -14.80
C LEU A 143 7.53 8.46 -15.36
N SER A 144 6.94 7.43 -14.76
CA SER A 144 5.61 6.94 -15.15
C SER A 144 4.53 8.00 -14.94
N LEU A 145 4.57 8.70 -13.80
CA LEU A 145 3.71 9.85 -13.52
C LEU A 145 3.95 11.00 -14.52
N ALA A 146 5.20 11.36 -14.79
CA ALA A 146 5.53 12.41 -15.76
C ALA A 146 4.93 12.10 -17.14
N LYS A 147 5.09 10.86 -17.63
CA LYS A 147 4.50 10.40 -18.89
C LYS A 147 2.97 10.51 -18.89
N LEU A 148 2.33 10.16 -17.77
CA LEU A 148 0.89 10.29 -17.61
C LEU A 148 0.43 11.76 -17.70
N LEU A 149 1.10 12.68 -17.00
CA LEU A 149 0.77 14.10 -17.02
C LEU A 149 0.86 14.68 -18.44
N THR A 150 1.92 14.36 -19.18
CA THR A 150 2.07 14.77 -20.59
C THR A 150 0.93 14.25 -21.46
N SER A 151 0.43 13.04 -21.21
CA SER A 151 -0.66 12.44 -21.99
C SER A 151 -2.04 13.04 -21.72
N LEU A 152 -2.27 13.64 -20.55
CA LEU A 152 -3.61 14.08 -20.14
C LEU A 152 -4.03 15.43 -20.69
N ASN A 153 -3.09 16.26 -21.15
CA ASN A 153 -3.37 17.64 -21.59
C ASN A 153 -4.21 18.40 -20.53
N LEU A 154 -3.66 18.45 -19.31
CA LEU A 154 -4.38 18.79 -18.07
C LEU A 154 -5.13 20.13 -18.14
N GLU A 155 -4.55 21.13 -18.81
CA GLU A 155 -5.14 22.46 -19.00
C GLU A 155 -6.52 22.43 -19.66
N LYS A 156 -6.78 21.42 -20.50
CA LYS A 156 -8.08 21.24 -21.17
C LYS A 156 -9.08 20.44 -20.35
N ARG A 157 -8.64 19.76 -19.28
CA ARG A 157 -9.44 18.78 -18.53
C ARG A 157 -9.71 19.17 -17.08
N LEU A 158 -8.86 20.01 -16.50
CA LEU A 158 -8.87 20.32 -15.08
C LEU A 158 -8.98 21.82 -14.85
N SER A 159 -9.58 22.18 -13.71
CA SER A 159 -9.59 23.56 -13.25
C SER A 159 -8.18 24.05 -12.92
N VAL A 160 -7.95 25.35 -12.99
CA VAL A 160 -6.69 25.99 -12.55
C VAL A 160 -6.34 25.59 -11.11
N ALA A 161 -7.32 25.54 -10.21
CA ALA A 161 -7.11 25.10 -8.82
C ALA A 161 -6.63 23.65 -8.72
N SER A 162 -7.18 22.75 -9.55
CA SER A 162 -6.75 21.35 -9.61
C SER A 162 -5.32 21.21 -10.15
N ILE A 163 -4.95 22.04 -11.12
CA ILE A 163 -3.58 22.07 -11.68
C ILE A 163 -2.59 22.52 -10.60
N PHE A 164 -2.88 23.60 -9.87
CA PHE A 164 -2.04 24.03 -8.75
C PHE A 164 -1.90 22.96 -7.67
N ALA A 165 -2.99 22.25 -7.33
CA ALA A 165 -2.94 21.15 -6.36
C ALA A 165 -2.07 19.98 -6.87
N ILE A 166 -2.07 19.69 -8.16
CA ILE A 166 -1.19 18.68 -8.77
C ILE A 166 0.27 19.14 -8.70
N ASP A 167 0.56 20.39 -9.03
CA ASP A 167 1.91 20.95 -9.00
C ASP A 167 2.50 20.92 -7.58
N GLU A 168 1.72 21.27 -6.56
CA GLU A 168 2.14 21.18 -5.15
C GLU A 168 2.52 19.74 -4.76
N GLN A 169 1.73 18.75 -5.19
CA GLN A 169 2.06 17.34 -4.96
C GLN A 169 3.32 16.91 -5.72
N LEU A 170 3.52 17.40 -6.94
CA LEU A 170 4.73 17.12 -7.71
C LEU A 170 5.98 17.70 -7.06
N ASP A 171 5.91 18.91 -6.54
CA ASP A 171 7.02 19.55 -5.86
C ASP A 171 7.36 18.83 -4.54
N LEU A 172 6.35 18.38 -3.79
CA LEU A 172 6.57 17.53 -2.62
C LEU A 172 7.27 16.20 -2.98
N ILE A 173 6.84 15.53 -4.06
CA ILE A 173 7.47 14.29 -4.53
C ILE A 173 8.93 14.55 -4.94
N ARG A 174 9.20 15.65 -5.65
CA ARG A 174 10.57 16.04 -6.05
C ARG A 174 11.45 16.34 -4.83
N GLU A 175 10.92 17.07 -3.86
CA GLU A 175 11.65 17.38 -2.62
C GLU A 175 12.02 16.11 -1.86
N GLN A 176 11.07 15.19 -1.70
CA GLN A 176 11.31 13.88 -1.06
C GLN A 176 12.38 13.07 -1.77
N TYR A 177 12.38 13.06 -3.12
CA TYR A 177 13.43 12.39 -3.88
C TYR A 177 14.82 12.94 -3.56
N TRP A 178 14.97 14.27 -3.55
CA TRP A 178 16.25 14.91 -3.23
C TRP A 178 16.66 14.76 -1.76
N ARG A 179 15.70 14.72 -0.83
CA ARG A 179 15.95 14.34 0.58
C ARG A 179 16.50 12.92 0.68
N GLY A 180 15.90 11.96 -0.03
CA GLY A 180 16.40 10.59 -0.10
C GLY A 180 17.83 10.51 -0.63
N VAL A 181 18.13 11.23 -1.72
CA VAL A 181 19.50 11.33 -2.26
C VAL A 181 20.47 11.92 -1.24
N ARG A 182 20.08 12.96 -0.52
CA ARG A 182 20.91 13.57 0.52
C ARG A 182 21.23 12.59 1.64
N TYR A 183 20.23 11.86 2.15
CA TYR A 183 20.46 10.83 3.18
C TYR A 183 21.35 9.71 2.67
N LEU A 184 21.15 9.24 1.44
CA LEU A 184 21.94 8.20 0.82
C LEU A 184 23.42 8.60 0.71
N VAL A 185 23.70 9.81 0.22
CA VAL A 185 25.07 10.33 0.11
C VAL A 185 25.68 10.52 1.50
N LYS A 186 24.92 11.08 2.44
CA LYS A 186 25.40 11.25 3.82
C LYS A 186 25.75 9.90 4.46
N ALA A 187 24.93 8.86 4.24
CA ALA A 187 25.20 7.51 4.72
C ALA A 187 26.53 6.97 4.18
N SER A 188 26.79 7.13 2.87
CA SER A 188 28.05 6.67 2.25
C SER A 188 29.31 7.40 2.72
N LEU A 189 29.15 8.56 3.35
CA LEU A 189 30.24 9.37 3.90
C LEU A 189 30.36 9.21 5.43
N THR A 190 29.50 8.41 6.06
CA THR A 190 29.48 8.21 7.51
C THR A 190 30.29 6.97 7.87
N GLU A 191 31.33 7.13 8.70
CA GLU A 191 32.20 6.01 9.12
C GLU A 191 31.54 5.10 10.16
N ASP A 192 30.73 5.66 11.07
CA ASP A 192 30.00 4.88 12.06
C ASP A 192 28.88 4.06 11.40
N GLU A 193 29.02 2.73 11.43
CA GLU A 193 28.14 1.81 10.73
C GLU A 193 26.67 1.92 11.17
N ASN A 194 26.42 2.15 12.47
CA ASN A 194 25.06 2.28 12.99
C ASN A 194 24.39 3.58 12.53
N SER A 195 25.13 4.68 12.52
CA SER A 195 24.68 5.96 11.99
C SER A 195 24.46 5.89 10.48
N ALA A 196 25.34 5.23 9.74
CA ALA A 196 25.18 4.98 8.31
C ALA A 196 23.93 4.14 8.03
N LEU A 197 23.70 3.06 8.79
CA LEU A 197 22.52 2.21 8.69
C LEU A 197 21.22 3.00 8.89
N LYS A 198 21.16 3.84 9.91
CA LYS A 198 20.01 4.73 10.14
C LYS A 198 19.76 5.64 8.94
N LEU A 199 20.80 6.24 8.39
CA LEU A 199 20.69 7.12 7.22
C LEU A 199 20.25 6.37 5.95
N TYR A 200 20.67 5.12 5.74
CA TYR A 200 20.14 4.28 4.67
C TYR A 200 18.65 3.97 4.86
N GLY A 201 18.21 3.77 6.10
CA GLY A 201 16.78 3.64 6.44
C GLY A 201 15.98 4.90 6.12
N GLU A 202 16.49 6.08 6.50
CA GLU A 202 15.87 7.38 6.15
C GLU A 202 15.81 7.57 4.63
N ALA A 203 16.89 7.28 3.91
CA ALA A 203 16.93 7.37 2.46
C ALA A 203 15.87 6.46 1.81
N SER A 204 15.81 5.19 2.23
CA SER A 204 14.83 4.23 1.73
C SER A 204 13.39 4.67 2.02
N THR A 205 13.15 5.27 3.19
CA THR A 205 11.85 5.82 3.58
C THR A 205 11.44 6.98 2.67
N GLU A 206 12.33 7.92 2.39
CA GLU A 206 12.07 9.03 1.46
C GLU A 206 11.78 8.54 0.04
N PHE A 207 12.56 7.57 -0.46
CA PHE A 207 12.26 6.95 -1.77
C PHE A 207 10.94 6.18 -1.76
N GLY A 208 10.56 5.57 -0.64
CA GLY A 208 9.24 4.98 -0.47
C GLY A 208 8.10 6.00 -0.57
N LYS A 209 8.26 7.18 0.04
CA LYS A 209 7.29 8.29 -0.09
C LYS A 209 7.14 8.76 -1.54
N VAL A 210 8.24 8.81 -2.30
CA VAL A 210 8.22 9.14 -3.74
C VAL A 210 7.41 8.11 -4.53
N GLN A 211 7.68 6.80 -4.33
CA GLN A 211 6.91 5.74 -4.97
C GLN A 211 5.41 5.87 -4.65
N ALA A 212 5.08 6.00 -3.36
CA ALA A 212 3.71 6.09 -2.87
C ALA A 212 2.97 7.32 -3.41
N GLY A 213 3.60 8.51 -3.37
CA GLY A 213 3.05 9.76 -3.89
C GLY A 213 2.83 9.71 -5.39
N ALA A 214 3.81 9.21 -6.14
CA ALA A 214 3.72 9.10 -7.60
C ALA A 214 2.61 8.14 -8.05
N LYS A 215 2.50 6.98 -7.40
CA LYS A 215 1.41 6.01 -7.64
C LYS A 215 0.04 6.60 -7.29
N ARG A 216 -0.09 7.23 -6.12
CA ARG A 216 -1.36 7.82 -5.66
C ARG A 216 -1.85 8.89 -6.64
N LEU A 217 -0.96 9.79 -7.05
CA LEU A 217 -1.31 10.84 -7.99
C LEU A 217 -1.65 10.25 -9.36
N SER A 218 -0.92 9.22 -9.80
CA SER A 218 -1.25 8.51 -11.04
C SER A 218 -2.63 7.86 -11.00
N ASP A 219 -3.00 7.22 -9.90
CA ASP A 219 -4.33 6.61 -9.71
C ASP A 219 -5.44 7.66 -9.73
N LEU A 220 -5.26 8.78 -9.05
CA LEU A 220 -6.21 9.89 -9.06
C LEU A 220 -6.40 10.44 -10.47
N LEU A 221 -5.31 10.61 -11.21
CA LEU A 221 -5.31 11.16 -12.57
C LEU A 221 -5.81 10.17 -13.63
N SER A 222 -5.60 8.87 -13.43
CA SER A 222 -6.02 7.82 -14.36
C SER A 222 -7.53 7.83 -14.60
N ARG A 223 -8.31 8.30 -13.62
CA ARG A 223 -9.78 8.45 -13.71
C ARG A 223 -10.20 9.50 -14.73
N TYR A 224 -9.34 10.47 -15.02
CA TYR A 224 -9.55 11.49 -16.05
C TYR A 224 -9.08 11.05 -17.45
N ARG A 225 -8.55 9.82 -17.61
CA ARG A 225 -8.19 9.27 -18.94
C ARG A 225 -9.43 8.94 -19.78
N SER A 226 -10.52 8.49 -19.17
CA SER A 226 -11.76 8.22 -19.89
C SER A 226 -12.48 9.53 -20.20
N PRO A 227 -12.96 9.77 -21.43
CA PRO A 227 -14.02 10.75 -21.60
C PRO A 227 -15.18 10.29 -20.71
N LEU A 228 -15.76 11.24 -19.96
CA LEU A 228 -17.05 11.04 -19.31
C LEU A 228 -17.98 10.40 -20.36
N ARG A 229 -18.42 9.17 -20.10
CA ARG A 229 -19.52 8.55 -20.87
C ARG A 229 -20.83 9.11 -20.36
#